data_AF-A0A821M460-F1
#
_entry.id   AF-A0A821M460-F1
#
_cell.length_a   1.000
_cell.length_b   1.000
_cell.length_c   1.000
_cell.angle_alpha   90.00
_cell.angle_beta   90.00
_cell.angle_gamma   90.00
#
_symmetry.space_group_name_H-M   'P 1'
#
loop_
_entity.id
_entity.type
_entity.pdbx_description
1 polymer ?
#
loop_
_entity_poly.entity_id
_entity_poly.type
_entity_poly.pdbx_seq_one_letter_code
_entity_poly.pdbx_strand_id
1 'polypeptide(L)'
;MPLSWDATGGIIINYGKRIFYYELTMSSLQKGGSSLPITVMVSASHGTMDIVHWMNCFIEKYKQVYGFSNTFPKPPIIHCDRSPVFLLASIQVFNGDETMNRYIERCWRIIQRTATKRHLEVTIVHACLGHFMKNI
;
A
#
# COMPACT_ATOMS: atom_id res chain seq x y z
N MET A 1 -3.24 6.50 10.64
CA MET A 1 -3.58 5.07 10.83
C MET A 1 -2.82 4.25 9.79
N PRO A 2 -2.35 3.04 10.12
CA PRO A 2 -1.72 2.18 9.14
C PRO A 2 -2.75 1.69 8.13
N LEU A 3 -2.34 1.61 6.87
CA LEU A 3 -3.11 0.95 5.81
C LEU A 3 -2.47 -0.40 5.49
N SER A 4 -3.24 -1.34 4.97
CA SER A 4 -2.72 -2.64 4.55
C SER A 4 -3.22 -3.02 3.16
N TRP A 5 -2.30 -3.43 2.30
CA TRP A 5 -2.60 -4.05 1.00
C TRP A 5 -2.70 -5.56 1.13
N ASP A 6 -3.67 -6.14 0.44
CA ASP A 6 -3.72 -7.56 0.18
C ASP A 6 -4.15 -7.83 -1.28
N ALA A 7 -3.70 -8.97 -1.82
CA ALA A 7 -4.20 -9.52 -3.07
C ALA A 7 -4.48 -11.01 -2.94
N THR A 8 -5.74 -11.39 -3.13
CA THR A 8 -6.13 -12.80 -3.23
C THR A 8 -6.24 -13.19 -4.70
N GLY A 9 -5.23 -13.89 -5.20
CA GLY A 9 -5.13 -14.30 -6.62
C GLY A 9 -5.91 -15.57 -6.99
N GLY A 10 -6.89 -15.99 -6.20
CA GLY A 10 -7.59 -17.27 -6.36
C GLY A 10 -9.10 -17.16 -6.62
N ILE A 11 -9.66 -15.95 -6.67
CA ILE A 11 -11.11 -15.77 -6.51
C ILE A 11 -11.91 -16.14 -7.76
N ILE A 12 -11.32 -16.15 -8.97
CA ILE A 12 -12.05 -16.55 -10.19
C ILE A 12 -11.15 -17.33 -11.16
N ILE A 13 -11.31 -18.66 -11.19
CA ILE A 13 -10.80 -19.55 -12.25
C ILE A 13 -12.00 -19.91 -13.14
N ASN A 14 -12.52 -18.97 -13.93
CA ASN A 14 -13.66 -19.29 -14.82
C ASN A 14 -13.48 -18.86 -16.28
N TYR A 15 -12.31 -18.34 -16.67
CA TYR A 15 -12.05 -17.88 -18.05
C TYR A 15 -10.65 -18.22 -18.57
N GLY A 16 -9.98 -19.25 -18.01
CA GLY A 16 -8.63 -19.65 -18.44
C GLY A 16 -7.52 -18.64 -18.12
N LYS A 17 -7.83 -17.55 -17.40
CA LYS A 17 -6.89 -16.54 -16.90
C LYS A 17 -7.07 -16.35 -15.40
N ARG A 18 -5.95 -16.12 -14.70
CA ARG A 18 -5.92 -15.83 -13.27
C ARG A 18 -6.41 -14.39 -13.04
N ILE A 19 -7.42 -14.23 -12.20
CA ILE A 19 -7.92 -12.93 -11.77
C ILE A 19 -7.44 -12.66 -10.35
N PHE A 20 -6.97 -11.44 -10.12
CA PHE A 20 -6.53 -10.94 -8.83
C PHE A 20 -7.60 -10.00 -8.27
N TYR A 21 -8.00 -10.26 -7.03
CA TYR A 21 -8.78 -9.31 -6.23
C TYR A 21 -7.82 -8.61 -5.27
N TYR A 22 -7.82 -7.29 -5.30
CA TYR A 22 -7.00 -6.43 -4.46
C TYR A 22 -7.89 -5.68 -3.49
N GLU A 23 -7.39 -5.51 -2.27
CA GLU A 23 -8.06 -4.76 -1.23
C GLU A 23 -7.06 -3.84 -0.52
N LEU A 24 -7.46 -2.59 -0.33
CA LEU A 24 -6.79 -1.67 0.57
C LEU A 24 -7.64 -1.53 1.82
N THR A 25 -7.10 -1.93 2.97
CA THR A 25 -7.80 -1.91 4.25
C THR A 25 -7.22 -0.88 5.20
N MET A 26 -8.08 -0.38 6.09
CA MET A 26 -7.70 0.44 7.23
C MET A 26 -7.97 -0.34 8.51
N SER A 27 -7.02 -0.33 9.45
CA SER A 27 -7.26 -0.91 10.77
C SER A 27 -8.39 -0.17 11.50
N SER A 28 -9.19 -0.92 12.27
CA SER A 28 -10.24 -0.31 13.11
C SER A 28 -9.65 0.69 14.10
N LEU A 29 -10.39 1.76 14.36
CA LEU A 29 -10.12 2.69 15.46
C LEU A 29 -10.33 2.04 16.83
N GLN A 30 -11.16 1.00 16.91
CA GLN A 30 -11.40 0.25 18.13
C GLN A 30 -10.35 -0.83 18.28
N LYS A 31 -9.72 -0.90 19.46
CA LYS A 31 -8.73 -1.94 19.76
C LYS A 31 -9.37 -3.32 19.65
N GLY A 32 -8.82 -4.17 18.78
CA GLY A 32 -9.37 -5.50 18.50
C GLY A 32 -10.52 -5.52 17.48
N GLY A 33 -10.91 -4.37 16.94
CA GLY A 33 -11.90 -4.28 15.88
C GLY A 33 -11.36 -4.75 14.53
N SER A 34 -12.23 -5.30 13.69
CA SER A 34 -11.89 -5.77 12.34
C SER A 34 -11.44 -4.64 11.43
N SER A 35 -10.44 -4.90 10.58
CA SER A 35 -10.05 -3.99 9.51
C SER A 35 -11.23 -3.74 8.55
N LEU A 36 -11.31 -2.53 8.02
CA LEU A 36 -12.35 -2.10 7.10
C LEU A 36 -11.77 -1.93 5.69
N PRO A 37 -12.40 -2.50 4.64
CA PRO A 37 -12.02 -2.21 3.27
C PRO A 37 -12.32 -0.75 2.94
N ILE A 38 -11.33 -0.07 2.36
CA ILE A 38 -11.46 1.32 1.90
C ILE A 38 -11.80 1.35 0.41
N THR A 39 -11.13 0.50 -0.36
CA THR A 39 -11.30 0.39 -1.81
C THR A 39 -10.89 -1.01 -2.26
N VAL A 40 -11.43 -1.44 -3.40
CA VAL A 40 -11.19 -2.74 -4.01
C VAL A 40 -10.90 -2.58 -5.50
N MET A 41 -10.10 -3.49 -6.06
CA MET A 41 -9.89 -3.60 -7.51
C MET A 41 -9.87 -5.07 -7.91
N VAL A 42 -10.46 -5.38 -9.06
CA VAL A 42 -10.32 -6.67 -9.72
C VAL A 42 -9.49 -6.46 -10.98
N SER A 43 -8.43 -7.24 -11.16
CA SER A 43 -7.57 -7.14 -12.35
C SER A 43 -7.16 -8.52 -12.87
N ALA A 44 -6.98 -8.62 -14.18
CA ALA A 44 -6.38 -9.78 -14.84
C ALA A 44 -4.83 -9.69 -14.93
N SER A 45 -4.25 -8.56 -14.52
CA SER A 45 -2.81 -8.30 -14.49
C SER A 45 -2.33 -7.98 -13.07
N HIS A 46 -1.07 -8.32 -12.80
CA HIS A 46 -0.40 -8.02 -11.53
C HIS A 46 0.82 -7.13 -11.78
N GLY A 47 0.57 -5.89 -12.21
CA GLY A 47 1.60 -4.88 -12.48
C GLY A 47 1.59 -3.73 -11.47
N THR A 48 2.76 -3.12 -11.25
CA THR A 48 2.88 -1.96 -10.36
C THR A 48 2.01 -0.81 -10.83
N MET A 49 1.97 -0.58 -12.15
CA MET A 49 1.17 0.49 -12.75
C MET A 49 -0.34 0.27 -12.63
N ASP A 50 -0.80 -0.99 -12.54
CA ASP A 50 -2.21 -1.29 -12.31
C ASP A 50 -2.64 -0.78 -10.92
N ILE A 51 -1.80 -1.05 -9.92
CA ILE A 51 -2.03 -0.61 -8.54
C ILE A 51 -1.92 0.91 -8.41
N VAL A 52 -0.92 1.52 -9.05
CA VAL A 52 -0.74 2.98 -9.06
C VAL A 52 -1.94 3.66 -9.72
N HIS A 53 -2.42 3.14 -10.86
CA HIS A 53 -3.59 3.66 -11.55
C HIS A 53 -4.83 3.59 -10.66
N TRP A 54 -5.09 2.42 -10.06
CA TRP A 54 -6.21 2.23 -9.13
C TRP A 54 -6.19 3.21 -7.97
N MET A 55 -5.02 3.43 -7.34
CA MET A 55 -4.90 4.40 -6.26
C MET A 55 -5.10 5.83 -6.70
N ASN A 56 -4.60 6.21 -7.88
CA ASN A 56 -4.81 7.55 -8.41
C ASN A 56 -6.31 7.79 -8.67
N CYS A 57 -7.02 6.81 -9.23
CA CYS A 57 -8.48 6.88 -9.38
C CYS A 57 -9.19 7.02 -8.02
N PHE A 58 -8.76 6.26 -7.01
CA PHE A 58 -9.32 6.35 -5.67
C PHE A 58 -9.05 7.71 -5.01
N ILE A 59 -7.82 8.22 -5.10
CA ILE A 59 -7.43 9.55 -4.59
C ILE A 59 -8.22 10.66 -5.29
N GLU A 60 -8.44 10.54 -6.60
CA GLU A 60 -9.24 11.51 -7.35
C GLU A 60 -10.71 11.48 -6.92
N LYS A 61 -11.28 10.29 -6.72
CA LYS A 61 -12.64 10.14 -6.18
C LYS A 61 -12.77 10.66 -4.76
N TYR A 62 -11.76 10.44 -3.91
CA TYR A 62 -11.69 11.03 -2.58
C TYR A 62 -11.76 12.56 -2.68
N LYS A 63 -10.93 13.19 -3.52
CA LYS A 63 -10.96 14.64 -3.72
C LYS A 63 -12.34 15.13 -4.18
N GLN A 64 -12.99 14.42 -5.10
CA GLN A 64 -14.34 14.76 -5.56
C GLN A 64 -15.37 14.75 -4.42
N VAL A 65 -15.35 13.72 -3.56
CA VAL A 65 -16.29 13.59 -2.44
C VAL A 65 -16.06 14.65 -1.36
N TYR A 66 -14.80 15.00 -1.09
CA TYR A 66 -14.42 15.92 -0.02
C TYR A 66 -14.11 17.35 -0.50
N GLY A 67 -14.61 17.74 -1.68
CA GLY A 67 -14.60 19.13 -2.13
C GLY A 67 -13.26 19.67 -2.64
N PHE A 68 -12.32 18.80 -3.05
CA PHE A 68 -10.99 19.10 -3.62
C PHE A 68 -10.02 19.92 -2.76
N SER A 69 -10.49 20.61 -1.73
CA SER A 69 -9.66 21.34 -0.75
C SER A 69 -8.86 20.39 0.15
N ASN A 70 -9.31 19.15 0.27
CA ASN A 70 -8.70 18.13 1.11
C ASN A 70 -7.70 17.30 0.32
N THR A 71 -6.45 17.30 0.77
CA THR A 71 -5.43 16.36 0.31
C THR A 71 -5.75 14.97 0.83
N PHE A 72 -5.56 13.95 0.00
CA PHE A 72 -5.65 12.57 0.47
C PHE A 72 -4.67 12.37 1.65
N PRO A 73 -5.12 11.84 2.79
CA PRO A 73 -4.29 11.73 3.98
C PRO A 73 -3.10 10.80 3.69
N LYS A 74 -1.89 11.28 3.98
CA LYS A 74 -0.68 10.47 3.85
C LYS A 74 -0.60 9.47 5.01
N PRO A 75 -0.65 8.15 4.75
CA PRO A 75 -0.55 7.17 5.82
C PRO A 75 0.89 7.17 6.38
N PRO A 76 1.11 7.12 7.70
CA PRO A 76 2.46 7.04 8.26
C PRO A 76 3.14 5.70 7.91
N ILE A 77 2.35 4.62 7.86
CA ILE A 77 2.82 3.27 7.57
C ILE A 77 1.82 2.63 6.61
N ILE A 78 2.36 1.88 5.66
CA ILE A 78 1.57 0.98 4.83
C ILE A 78 2.15 -0.42 4.86
N HIS A 79 1.34 -1.38 5.29
CA HIS A 79 1.68 -2.78 5.32
C HIS A 79 1.35 -3.40 3.97
N CYS A 80 2.23 -4.26 3.50
CA CYS A 80 1.97 -5.08 2.33
C CYS A 80 2.73 -6.38 2.44
N ASP A 81 2.29 -7.35 1.67
CA ASP A 81 3.08 -8.55 1.42
C ASP A 81 4.44 -8.19 0.81
N ARG A 82 5.40 -9.10 0.95
CA ARG A 82 6.75 -8.96 0.35
C ARG A 82 6.75 -8.97 -1.19
N SER A 83 5.62 -8.69 -1.84
CA SER A 83 5.51 -8.51 -3.29
C SER A 83 6.17 -7.19 -3.71
N PRO A 84 7.15 -7.23 -4.64
CA PRO A 84 7.76 -6.03 -5.20
C PRO A 84 6.74 -5.06 -5.81
N VAL A 85 5.64 -5.59 -6.33
CA VAL A 85 4.56 -4.81 -6.94
C VAL A 85 3.92 -3.86 -5.92
N PHE A 86 3.58 -4.37 -4.73
CA PHE A 86 3.02 -3.54 -3.66
C PHE A 86 4.04 -2.56 -3.08
N LEU A 87 5.30 -3.00 -2.94
CA LEU A 87 6.36 -2.13 -2.42
C LEU A 87 6.57 -0.92 -3.33
N LEU A 88 6.76 -1.17 -4.63
CA LEU A 88 6.98 -0.11 -5.62
C LEU A 88 5.77 0.80 -5.77
N ALA A 89 4.57 0.22 -5.84
CA ALA A 89 3.34 1.01 -5.95
C ALA A 89 3.14 1.91 -4.73
N SER A 90 3.41 1.40 -3.52
CA SER A 90 3.31 2.19 -2.29
C SER A 90 4.28 3.36 -2.27
N ILE A 91 5.54 3.14 -2.68
CA ILE A 91 6.53 4.21 -2.79
C ILE A 91 6.05 5.26 -3.80
N GLN A 92 5.62 4.84 -4.99
CA GLN A 92 5.17 5.78 -6.03
C GLN A 92 3.92 6.58 -5.62
N VAL A 93 2.95 5.93 -4.98
CA VAL A 93 1.69 6.59 -4.58
C VAL A 93 1.89 7.55 -3.41
N PHE A 94 2.66 7.14 -2.39
CA PHE A 94 2.71 7.88 -1.12
C PHE A 94 4.00 8.69 -0.90
N ASN A 95 5.08 8.37 -1.61
CA ASN A 95 6.38 9.01 -1.47
C ASN A 95 6.81 9.81 -2.71
N GLY A 96 5.93 9.95 -3.71
CA GLY A 96 6.15 10.84 -4.86
C GLY A 96 7.27 10.35 -5.77
N ASP A 97 8.31 11.15 -5.93
CA ASP A 97 9.46 10.90 -6.82
C ASP A 97 10.54 9.99 -6.19
N GLU A 98 10.28 9.44 -4.99
CA GLU A 98 11.22 8.55 -4.33
C GLU A 98 11.40 7.25 -5.14
N THR A 99 12.67 6.92 -5.46
CA THR A 99 13.01 5.64 -6.09
C THR A 99 13.22 4.56 -5.02
N MET A 100 13.16 3.29 -5.40
CA MET A 100 13.45 2.18 -4.46
C MET A 100 14.84 2.32 -3.80
N ASN A 101 15.86 2.74 -4.55
CA ASN A 101 17.20 2.94 -3.99
C ASN A 101 17.23 4.07 -2.96
N ARG A 102 16.59 5.21 -3.26
CA ARG A 102 16.46 6.34 -2.32
C ARG A 102 15.65 5.93 -1.07
N TYR A 103 14.62 5.11 -1.25
CA TYR A 103 13.83 4.54 -0.16
C TYR A 103 14.67 3.67 0.77
N ILE A 104 15.45 2.72 0.21
CA ILE A 104 16.31 1.83 0.99
C ILE A 104 17.38 2.63 1.74
N GLU A 105 18.01 3.61 1.07
CA GLU A 105 19.00 4.50 1.71
C GLU A 105 18.37 5.29 2.86
N ARG A 106 17.14 5.79 2.69
CA ARG A 106 16.40 6.48 3.75
C ARG A 106 16.11 5.55 4.92
N CYS A 107 15.63 4.34 4.66
CA CYS A 107 15.41 3.33 5.70
C CYS A 107 16.71 3.02 6.48
N TRP A 108 17.83 2.92 5.78
CA TRP A 108 19.14 2.72 6.40
C TRP A 108 19.53 3.89 7.31
N ARG A 109 19.36 5.13 6.86
CA ARG A 109 19.59 6.34 7.68
C ARG A 109 18.72 6.38 8.93
N ILE A 110 17.47 5.92 8.85
CA ILE A 110 16.56 5.84 10.01
C ILE A 110 17.10 4.85 11.04
N ILE A 111 17.51 3.65 10.61
CA ILE A 111 18.07 2.62 11.49
C ILE A 111 19.36 3.11 12.15
N GLN A 112 20.22 3.80 11.39
CA GLN A 112 21.48 4.38 11.88
C GLN A 112 21.28 5.63 12.75
N ARG A 113 20.04 6.08 12.96
CA ARG A 113 19.71 7.33 13.70
C ARG A 113 20.34 8.59 13.12
N THR A 114 20.65 8.58 11.81
CA THR A 114 21.20 9.72 11.06
C THR A 114 20.14 10.39 10.17
N ALA A 115 18.89 9.96 10.28
CA ALA A 115 17.77 10.52 9.53
C ALA A 115 17.39 11.94 9.97
N THR A 116 17.03 12.79 9.00
CA THR A 116 16.46 14.11 9.25
C THR A 116 14.97 13.99 9.59
N LYS A 117 14.38 15.06 10.14
CA LYS A 117 12.92 15.13 10.40
C LYS A 117 12.10 14.86 9.14
N ARG A 118 12.53 15.39 7.99
CA ARG A 118 11.88 15.15 6.69
C ARG A 118 11.84 13.67 6.31
N HIS A 119 12.87 12.89 6.65
CA HIS A 119 12.87 11.45 6.37
C HIS A 119 11.81 10.67 7.17
N LEU A 120 11.38 11.22 8.32
CA LEU A 120 10.38 10.63 9.21
C LEU A 120 8.94 11.04 8.87
N GLU A 121 8.77 12.11 8.08
CA GLU A 121 7.46 12.61 7.61
C GLU A 121 6.96 11.87 6.35
N VAL A 122 7.78 10.98 5.80
CA VAL A 122 7.48 10.18 4.59
C VAL A 122 6.93 8.81 4.99
N THR A 123 6.00 8.27 4.19
CA THR A 123 5.37 6.98 4.47
C THR A 123 6.41 5.87 4.52
N ILE A 124 6.31 5.02 5.54
CA ILE A 124 7.10 3.80 5.67
C ILE A 124 6.31 2.65 5.06
N VAL A 125 6.90 2.02 4.05
CA VAL A 125 6.37 0.81 3.41
C VAL A 125 6.93 -0.39 4.15
N HIS A 126 6.07 -1.04 4.93
CA HIS A 126 6.42 -2.19 5.76
C HIS A 126 6.07 -3.49 5.03
N ALA A 127 7.11 -4.20 4.59
CA ALA A 127 6.95 -5.54 4.04
C ALA A 127 6.68 -6.54 5.17
N CYS A 128 5.44 -7.01 5.30
CA CYS A 128 5.05 -8.00 6.30
C CYS A 128 5.81 -9.31 6.11
N LEU A 129 6.43 -9.79 7.20
CA LEU A 129 7.10 -11.09 7.27
C LEU A 129 6.16 -12.21 7.76
N GLY A 130 4.94 -11.86 8.21
CA GLY A 130 4.01 -12.81 8.83
C GLY A 130 3.57 -13.98 7.94
N HIS A 131 3.54 -13.79 6.62
CA HIS A 131 3.18 -14.85 5.67
C HIS A 131 4.27 -15.94 5.48
N PHE A 132 5.46 -15.77 6.10
CA PHE A 132 6.51 -16.80 6.10
C PHE A 132 6.33 -17.85 7.21
N MET A 133 5.49 -17.60 8.22
CA MET A 133 5.18 -18.62 9.23
C MET A 133 4.07 -19.55 8.73
N LYS A 134 4.32 -20.26 7.63
CA LYS A 134 3.75 -21.60 7.51
C LYS A 134 4.48 -22.43 8.56
N ASN A 135 3.74 -23.00 9.50
CA ASN A 135 4.25 -23.95 10.48
C ASN A 135 5.17 -24.96 9.77
N ILE A 136 6.44 -24.95 10.17
CA ILE A 136 7.29 -26.14 10.05
C ILE A 136 6.85 -27.09 11.16
#